data_AF-A0A8T7D3S0-F1
#
_entry.id   AF-A0A8T7D3S0-F1
#
_cell.length_a   1.000
_cell.length_b   1.000
_cell.length_c   1.000
_cell.angle_alpha   90.00
_cell.angle_beta   90.00
_cell.angle_gamma   90.00
#
_symmetry.space_group_name_H-M   'P 1'
#
loop_
_entity.id
_entity.type
_entity.pdbx_description
1 polymer ?
#
loop_
_entity_poly.entity_id
_entity_poly.type
_entity_poly.pdbx_seq_one_letter_code
_entity_poly.pdbx_strand_id
1 'polypeptide(L)'
;MSGGIQLSSEMISEIKAVVTKNDPAADNDLYFMQYLSAITGYVLAQQDQPGLDKKGLITDLSHFMGQVVDQVEQDMKPAEDAFGIWKPGDS
;
A
#
# COMPACT_ATOMS: atom_id res chain seq x y z
N MET A 1 2.24 -17.98 -7.03
CA MET A 1 2.98 -16.72 -6.87
C MET A 1 2.23 -15.65 -7.64
N SER A 2 1.27 -14.97 -7.02
CA SER A 2 0.53 -13.88 -7.67
C SER A 2 1.42 -12.62 -7.66
N GLY A 3 1.69 -12.05 -8.83
CA GLY A 3 2.45 -10.80 -8.98
C GLY A 3 1.75 -9.66 -8.26
N GLY A 4 2.19 -9.36 -7.03
CA GLY A 4 1.69 -8.23 -6.24
C GLY A 4 2.13 -6.90 -6.82
N ILE A 5 1.40 -5.83 -6.48
CA ILE A 5 1.79 -4.46 -6.80
C ILE A 5 3.13 -4.17 -6.13
N GLN A 6 4.14 -3.79 -6.90
CA GLN A 6 5.44 -3.41 -6.37
C GLN A 6 5.42 -1.92 -6.02
N LEU A 7 5.45 -1.62 -4.72
CA LEU A 7 5.60 -0.26 -4.22
C LEU A 7 7.08 -0.02 -3.90
N SER A 8 7.73 0.91 -4.61
CA SER A 8 9.05 1.41 -4.23
C SER A 8 8.91 2.70 -3.42
N SER A 9 9.85 2.94 -2.50
CA SER A 9 9.90 4.18 -1.72
C SER A 9 10.05 5.41 -2.62
N GLU A 10 10.80 5.28 -3.71
CA GLU A 10 10.97 6.33 -4.73
C GLU A 10 9.63 6.71 -5.38
N MET A 11 8.86 5.72 -5.85
CA MET A 11 7.54 5.98 -6.46
C MET A 11 6.58 6.67 -5.48
N ILE A 12 6.53 6.22 -4.23
CA ILE A 12 5.67 6.84 -3.21
C ILE A 12 6.10 8.30 -2.96
N SER A 13 7.41 8.55 -2.88
CA SER A 13 7.98 9.89 -2.68
C SER A 13 7.62 10.83 -3.83
N GLU A 14 7.77 10.37 -5.08
CA GLU A 14 7.43 11.17 -6.27
C GLU A 14 5.95 11.53 -6.32
N ILE A 15 5.07 10.57 -6.01
CA ILE A 15 3.62 10.82 -5.97
C ILE A 15 3.29 11.83 -4.87
N LYS A 16 3.86 11.67 -3.66
CA LYS A 16 3.66 12.62 -2.56
C LYS A 16 4.14 14.03 -2.93
N ALA A 17 5.26 14.15 -3.64
CA ALA A 17 5.76 15.44 -4.11
C ALA A 17 4.80 16.12 -5.09
N VAL A 18 4.21 15.36 -6.02
CA VAL A 18 3.21 15.90 -6.96
C VAL A 18 1.96 16.38 -6.23
N VAL A 19 1.43 15.61 -5.28
CA VAL A 19 0.24 16.01 -4.51
C VAL A 19 0.56 17.25 -3.66
N THR A 20 1.67 17.25 -2.93
CA THR A 20 2.09 18.34 -2.03
C THR A 20 2.36 19.65 -2.79
N LYS A 21 2.84 19.56 -4.04
CA LYS A 21 3.00 20.73 -4.92
C LYS A 21 1.67 21.44 -5.21
N ASN A 22 0.56 20.71 -5.25
CA ASN A 22 -0.77 21.26 -5.53
C ASN A 22 -1.50 21.66 -4.24
N ASP A 23 -1.32 20.89 -3.17
CA ASP A 23 -1.82 21.22 -1.83
C ASP A 23 -0.76 20.92 -0.77
N PRO A 24 -0.11 21.95 -0.18
CA PRO A 24 0.87 21.78 0.88
C PRO A 24 0.36 21.01 2.11
N ALA A 25 -0.95 20.98 2.37
CA ALA A 25 -1.52 20.22 3.48
C ALA A 25 -1.34 18.70 3.32
N ALA A 26 -1.11 18.23 2.09
CA ALA A 26 -0.86 16.83 1.78
C ALA A 26 0.55 16.34 2.19
N ASP A 27 1.41 17.20 2.75
CA ASP A 27 2.63 16.74 3.44
C ASP A 27 2.29 15.85 4.65
N ASN A 28 1.10 16.01 5.23
CA ASN A 28 0.55 15.10 6.21
C ASN A 28 0.08 13.79 5.53
N ASP A 29 0.60 12.65 5.99
CA ASP A 29 0.32 11.34 5.37
C ASP A 29 -1.17 10.95 5.41
N LEU A 30 -1.93 11.37 6.42
CA LEU A 30 -3.38 11.12 6.48
C LEU A 30 -4.14 11.91 5.41
N TYR A 31 -3.68 13.11 5.07
CA TYR A 31 -4.23 13.90 3.97
C TYR A 31 -3.79 13.35 2.62
N PHE A 32 -2.53 12.95 2.48
CA PHE A 32 -2.01 12.28 1.29
C PHE A 32 -2.83 11.02 0.93
N MET A 33 -3.16 10.17 1.91
CA MET A 33 -4.00 8.99 1.69
C MET A 33 -5.42 9.33 1.21
N GLN A 34 -6.00 10.45 1.67
CA GLN A 34 -7.29 10.92 1.17
C GLN A 34 -7.21 11.31 -0.30
N TYR A 35 -6.12 11.95 -0.73
CA TYR A 35 -5.87 12.27 -2.14
C TYR A 35 -5.78 11.01 -3.00
N LEU A 36 -5.03 9.99 -2.56
CA LEU A 36 -4.95 8.73 -3.30
C LEU A 36 -6.33 8.10 -3.47
N SER A 37 -7.13 8.07 -2.40
CA SER A 37 -8.50 7.54 -2.42
C SER A 37 -9.40 8.33 -3.39
N ALA A 38 -9.29 9.66 -3.39
CA ALA A 38 -10.05 10.54 -4.28
C ALA A 38 -9.64 10.34 -5.75
N ILE A 39 -8.35 10.19 -6.04
CA ILE A 39 -7.83 9.90 -7.39
C ILE A 39 -8.39 8.57 -7.89
N THR A 40 -8.39 7.51 -7.06
CA THR A 40 -8.99 6.23 -7.41
C THR A 40 -10.47 6.38 -7.76
N GLY A 41 -11.24 7.09 -6.93
CA GLY A 41 -12.66 7.37 -7.18
C GLY A 41 -12.89 8.16 -8.47
N TYR A 42 -12.06 9.17 -8.74
CA TYR A 42 -12.13 9.99 -9.95
C TYR A 42 -11.85 9.17 -11.22
N VAL A 43 -10.80 8.36 -11.22
CA VAL A 43 -10.44 7.47 -12.35
C VAL A 43 -11.53 6.43 -12.59
N LEU A 44 -12.11 5.87 -11.52
CA LEU A 44 -13.19 4.90 -11.62
C LEU A 44 -14.50 5.53 -12.14
N ALA A 45 -14.80 6.76 -11.73
CA ALA A 45 -15.98 7.47 -12.18
C ALA A 45 -15.98 7.66 -13.71
N GLN A 46 -14.80 7.85 -14.31
CA GLN A 46 -14.62 8.00 -15.76
C GLN A 46 -14.77 6.71 -16.58
N GLN A 47 -14.77 5.53 -15.94
CA GLN A 47 -14.92 4.27 -16.67
C GLN A 47 -16.32 4.17 -17.26
N ASP A 48 -16.41 3.93 -18.57
CA ASP A 48 -17.65 3.88 -19.34
C ASP A 48 -18.05 2.45 -19.77
N GLN A 49 -17.28 1.45 -19.34
CA GLN A 49 -17.53 0.04 -19.65
C GLN A 49 -18.96 -0.38 -19.23
N PRO A 50 -19.81 -0.82 -20.18
CA PRO A 50 -21.15 -1.28 -19.86
C PRO A 50 -21.15 -2.44 -18.88
N GLY A 51 -22.00 -2.37 -17.86
CA GLY A 51 -22.13 -3.43 -16.84
C GLY A 51 -21.02 -3.45 -15.79
N LEU A 52 -20.09 -2.49 -15.79
CA LEU A 52 -19.09 -2.38 -14.73
C LEU A 52 -19.75 -2.02 -13.38
N ASP A 53 -19.64 -2.92 -12.41
CA ASP A 53 -20.04 -2.63 -11.03
C ASP A 53 -18.93 -1.82 -10.33
N LYS A 54 -19.02 -0.50 -10.48
CA LYS A 54 -18.09 0.45 -9.83
C LYS A 54 -18.11 0.31 -8.30
N LYS A 55 -19.26 0.01 -7.69
CA LYS A 55 -19.35 -0.11 -6.22
C LYS A 55 -18.74 -1.43 -5.73
N GLY A 56 -18.96 -2.51 -6.46
CA GLY A 56 -18.27 -3.78 -6.26
C GLY A 56 -16.75 -3.59 -6.32
N LEU A 57 -16.26 -2.92 -7.37
CA LEU A 57 -14.82 -2.67 -7.52
C LEU A 57 -14.22 -1.83 -6.39
N ILE A 58 -14.93 -0.82 -5.87
CA ILE A 58 -14.48 -0.07 -4.68
C ILE A 58 -14.34 -0.99 -3.47
N THR A 59 -15.26 -1.93 -3.31
CA THR A 59 -15.23 -2.91 -2.20
C THR A 59 -14.04 -3.84 -2.35
N ASP A 60 -13.80 -4.36 -3.55
CA ASP A 60 -12.66 -5.22 -3.86
C ASP A 60 -11.32 -4.49 -3.63
N LEU A 61 -11.22 -3.23 -4.06
CA LEU A 61 -10.05 -2.39 -3.82
C LEU A 61 -9.83 -2.14 -2.32
N SER A 62 -10.91 -1.94 -1.55
CA SER A 62 -10.82 -1.78 -0.09
C SER A 62 -10.29 -3.03 0.59
N HIS A 63 -10.76 -4.20 0.17
CA HIS A 63 -10.25 -5.49 0.66
C HIS A 63 -8.77 -5.68 0.29
N PHE A 64 -8.41 -5.40 -0.96
CA PHE A 64 -7.03 -5.48 -1.43
C PHE A 64 -6.10 -4.54 -0.63
N MET A 65 -6.53 -3.29 -0.35
CA MET A 65 -5.76 -2.36 0.49
C MET A 65 -5.50 -2.95 1.88
N GLY A 66 -6.50 -3.59 2.50
CA GLY A 66 -6.32 -4.30 3.78
C GLY A 66 -5.25 -5.40 3.70
N GLN A 67 -5.27 -6.22 2.64
CA GLN A 67 -4.24 -7.25 2.43
C GLN A 67 -2.83 -6.67 2.27
N VAL A 68 -2.70 -5.51 1.61
CA VAL A 68 -1.40 -4.82 1.47
C VAL A 68 -0.90 -4.34 2.82
N VAL A 69 -1.77 -3.78 3.68
CA VAL A 69 -1.40 -3.39 5.05
C VAL A 69 -0.90 -4.61 5.83
N ASP A 70 -1.68 -5.69 5.84
CA ASP A 70 -1.32 -6.92 6.55
C ASP A 70 0.04 -7.47 6.08
N GLN A 71 0.29 -7.43 4.77
CA GLN A 71 1.56 -7.88 4.19
C GLN A 71 2.74 -6.99 4.61
N VAL A 72 2.59 -5.66 4.50
CA VAL A 72 3.66 -4.73 4.88
C VAL A 72 3.96 -4.82 6.38
N GLU A 73 2.94 -4.93 7.23
CA GLU A 73 3.12 -5.10 8.66
C GLU A 73 3.79 -6.44 9.01
N GLN A 74 3.54 -7.50 8.24
CA GLN A 74 4.25 -8.77 8.38
C GLN A 74 5.72 -8.63 7.98
N ASP A 75 6.02 -7.98 6.86
CA ASP A 75 7.39 -7.78 6.37
C ASP A 75 8.20 -6.84 7.27
N MET A 76 7.54 -5.95 8.02
CA MET A 76 8.16 -5.06 9.00
C MET A 76 8.49 -5.73 10.33
N LYS A 77 7.96 -6.94 10.61
CA LYS A 77 8.34 -7.67 11.83
C LYS A 77 9.79 -8.14 11.69
N PRO A 78 10.66 -7.85 12.68
CA PRO A 78 12.00 -8.42 12.69
C PRO A 78 11.89 -9.93 12.61
N ALA A 79 12.74 -10.57 11.79
CA ALA A 79 12.89 -12.02 11.89
C ALA A 79 13.23 -12.33 13.35
N GLU A 80 12.43 -13.18 14.01
CA GLU A 80 12.77 -13.68 15.34
C GLU A 80 14.08 -14.43 15.19
N ASP A 81 15.12 -13.70 15.54
CA ASP A 81 16.50 -14.08 15.64
C ASP A 81 16.56 -15.46 16.30
N ALA A 82 16.99 -16.47 15.55
CA ALA A 82 17.31 -17.80 16.05
C ALA A 82 18.57 -17.73 16.93
N PHE A 83 18.55 -16.93 17.99
CA PHE A 83 19.50 -16.93 19.10
C PHE A 83 19.21 -18.16 19.95
N GLY A 84 19.70 -19.33 19.53
CA GLY A 84 19.35 -20.56 20.23
C GLY A 84 20.20 -21.79 20.01
N ILE A 85 21.33 -21.76 19.27
CA ILE A 85 22.21 -22.93 19.22
C ILE A 85 23.68 -22.52 19.31
N TRP A 86 24.15 -22.22 20.52
CA TRP A 86 25.50 -22.57 20.91
C TRP A 86 25.43 -23.86 21.73
N LYS A 87 26.06 -24.94 21.24
CA LYS A 87 26.31 -26.14 22.04
C LYS A 87 27.79 -26.17 22.40
N PRO A 88 28.19 -25.82 23.64
CA PRO A 88 29.52 -26.17 24.12
C PRO A 88 29.57 -27.68 24.33
N GLY A 89 30.43 -28.39 23.61
CA GLY A 89 30.57 -29.83 23.82
C GLY A 89 31.54 -30.59 22.92
N ASP A 90 32.03 -30.01 21.83
CA ASP A 90 33.10 -30.66 21.05
C ASP A 90 34.45 -30.30 21.68
N SER A 91 34.83 -31.11 22.68
CA SER A 91 36.17 -31.19 23.27
C SER A 91 37.04 -32.16 22.49
#